data_AF-A0A495LAK0-F1
#
_entry.id   AF-A0A495LAK0-F1
#
_cell.length_a   1.000
_cell.length_b   1.000
_cell.length_c   1.000
_cell.angle_alpha   90.00
_cell.angle_beta   90.00
_cell.angle_gamma   90.00
#
_symmetry.space_group_name_H-M   'P 1'
#
loop_
_entity.id
_entity.type
_entity.pdbx_description
1 polymer ?
#
loop_
_entity_poly.entity_id
_entity_poly.type
_entity_poly.pdbx_seq_one_letter_code
_entity_poly.pdbx_strand_id
1 'polypeptide(L)'
;MAPVSHIRGRRSGRWALAAAGAALALAATGCSILDDLRPGGGGEEEPTPEAAEPVDAAPLLEEALADLAEYPALTASGQVAASVGGDVRDTSLTVTDSGATNGTVSANDIEGDLVSADGKLYIRAAEDFWLDQGVFGPDFDDFDENWVRATGGQAGINPAATLAPPVLAEILGGLELDSEEATEENLEDVLTYRVDLAGERNQLWINAESGQIQRIAIEELVPPEAERGPQVRLDLAEADTAAAEEVYDTLTTLAEDELTGSRDARVEVAWDGQPAMNCEPGPNCTWSGTVRDAGGASSGTVTVQMAVTFSNDELGNQECSDSGGLEAGGTLEMSCSANYDSVGDETYTIDGSAQLSTRGLTSGQQEEMLTALDEQRAATVSGGSEEETEGTEGSETPAEETEGD
;
A
#
# COMPACT_ATOMS: atom_id res chain seq x y z
N MET A 1 -32.63 -10.90 -19.44
CA MET A 1 -32.18 -12.12 -20.14
C MET A 1 -31.27 -11.69 -21.27
N ALA A 2 -29.96 -11.80 -21.07
CA ALA A 2 -28.93 -11.45 -22.03
C ALA A 2 -28.46 -12.71 -22.80
N PRO A 3 -28.04 -12.59 -24.07
CA PRO A 3 -27.49 -13.71 -24.82
C PRO A 3 -26.03 -13.97 -24.42
N VAL A 4 -25.73 -15.23 -24.13
CA VAL A 4 -24.39 -15.75 -23.84
C VAL A 4 -23.64 -15.96 -25.16
N SER A 5 -22.57 -15.21 -25.38
CA SER A 5 -21.60 -15.44 -26.46
C SER A 5 -20.45 -16.32 -25.96
N HIS A 6 -20.41 -17.56 -26.42
CA HIS A 6 -19.25 -18.43 -26.24
C HIS A 6 -18.13 -18.07 -27.23
N ILE A 7 -16.95 -17.70 -26.73
CA ILE A 7 -15.73 -17.67 -27.52
C ILE A 7 -14.85 -18.86 -27.11
N ARG A 8 -14.78 -19.86 -28.00
CA ARG A 8 -13.81 -20.95 -27.95
C ARG A 8 -12.50 -20.50 -28.60
N GLY A 9 -11.45 -20.43 -27.79
CA GLY A 9 -10.14 -21.03 -28.03
C GLY A 9 -9.28 -20.57 -29.20
N ARG A 10 -8.06 -20.11 -28.87
CA ARG A 10 -6.87 -20.40 -29.70
C ARG A 10 -5.66 -20.74 -28.85
N ARG A 11 -5.25 -22.00 -28.97
CA ARG A 11 -3.96 -22.58 -28.56
C ARG A 11 -2.84 -22.04 -29.46
N SER A 12 -1.76 -21.50 -28.88
CA SER A 12 -0.36 -21.56 -29.35
C SER A 12 0.49 -20.62 -28.48
N GLY A 13 1.63 -20.96 -27.91
CA GLY A 13 2.43 -22.17 -28.02
C GLY A 13 3.40 -22.25 -26.83
N ARG A 14 3.75 -23.49 -26.50
CA ARG A 14 4.74 -23.85 -25.49
C ARG A 14 6.12 -23.44 -25.99
N TRP A 15 6.85 -22.65 -25.20
CA TRP A 15 8.31 -22.59 -25.29
C TRP A 15 8.87 -23.37 -24.10
N ALA A 16 9.57 -24.45 -24.43
CA ALA A 16 10.22 -25.34 -23.50
C ALA A 16 11.64 -24.84 -23.21
N LEU A 17 11.96 -24.78 -21.92
CA LEU A 17 13.21 -25.18 -21.25
C LEU A 17 14.53 -25.12 -22.04
N ALA A 18 15.49 -24.36 -21.50
CA ALA A 18 16.91 -24.70 -21.57
C ALA A 18 17.53 -24.60 -20.17
N ALA A 19 17.48 -25.72 -19.43
CA ALA A 19 18.28 -25.91 -18.23
C ALA A 19 19.71 -26.26 -18.67
N ALA A 20 20.67 -25.37 -18.41
CA ALA A 20 22.08 -25.63 -18.59
C ALA A 20 22.64 -26.25 -17.30
N GLY A 21 22.82 -27.57 -17.32
CA GLY A 21 23.49 -28.30 -16.24
C GLY A 21 25.00 -28.07 -16.26
N ALA A 22 25.53 -27.55 -15.16
CA ALA A 22 26.96 -27.59 -14.85
C ALA A 22 27.20 -28.70 -13.83
N ALA A 23 27.63 -29.86 -14.31
CA ALA A 23 28.14 -30.94 -13.47
C ALA A 23 29.57 -30.61 -13.05
N LEU A 24 29.75 -30.14 -11.81
CA LEU A 24 31.07 -30.04 -11.17
C LEU A 24 31.42 -31.41 -10.58
N ALA A 25 32.39 -32.06 -11.21
CA ALA A 25 33.09 -33.21 -10.67
C ALA A 25 34.12 -32.73 -9.65
N LEU A 26 33.96 -33.11 -8.38
CA LEU A 26 35.04 -33.12 -7.40
C LEU A 26 35.19 -34.53 -6.84
N ALA A 27 36.36 -35.09 -7.13
CA ALA A 27 36.86 -36.33 -6.61
C ALA A 27 37.55 -36.06 -5.26
N ALA A 28 37.20 -36.84 -4.23
CA ALA A 28 38.03 -37.05 -3.05
C ALA A 28 37.68 -38.43 -2.45
N THR A 29 38.45 -39.45 -2.82
CA THR A 29 39.32 -40.25 -1.94
C THR A 29 38.65 -41.06 -0.84
N GLY A 30 38.64 -42.38 -1.04
CA GLY A 30 39.26 -43.30 -0.08
C GLY A 30 38.38 -43.89 1.02
N CYS A 31 37.77 -45.04 0.75
CA CYS A 31 37.49 -46.02 1.80
C CYS A 31 38.82 -46.59 2.32
N SER A 32 39.04 -46.58 3.64
CA SER A 32 39.94 -47.50 4.34
C SER A 32 39.70 -47.47 5.85
N ILE A 33 39.46 -48.66 6.40
CA ILE A 33 39.80 -49.12 7.76
C ILE A 33 38.68 -49.05 8.83
N LEU A 34 37.95 -50.17 8.92
CA LEU A 34 37.70 -50.85 10.17
C LEU A 34 39.01 -51.56 10.61
N ASP A 35 39.65 -51.09 11.67
CA ASP A 35 40.57 -51.85 12.55
C ASP A 35 40.65 -51.03 13.87
N ASP A 36 40.14 -51.53 14.98
CA ASP A 36 40.80 -52.44 15.93
C ASP A 36 41.55 -51.68 17.06
N LEU A 37 40.98 -51.85 18.26
CA LEU A 37 41.56 -51.80 19.61
C LEU A 37 42.94 -51.12 19.78
N ARG A 38 42.93 -49.94 20.42
CA ARG A 38 44.07 -49.48 21.24
C ARG A 38 43.60 -48.70 22.48
N PRO A 39 43.90 -49.16 23.71
CA PRO A 39 43.61 -48.43 24.93
C PRO A 39 44.75 -47.46 25.22
N GLY A 40 44.41 -46.20 25.48
CA GLY A 40 45.33 -45.19 26.03
C GLY A 40 45.71 -44.09 25.04
N GLY A 41 45.13 -42.92 25.24
CA GLY A 41 45.47 -41.64 24.60
C GLY A 41 44.45 -40.63 25.09
N GLY A 42 44.91 -39.54 25.71
CA GLY A 42 44.08 -38.64 26.51
C GLY A 42 42.89 -38.08 25.74
N GLY A 43 41.76 -37.96 26.44
CA GLY A 43 40.65 -37.14 26.00
C GLY A 43 41.14 -35.70 25.91
N GLU A 44 41.44 -35.26 24.71
CA GLU A 44 41.29 -33.86 24.36
C GLU A 44 39.78 -33.64 24.35
N GLU A 45 39.27 -33.09 25.44
CA GLU A 45 37.94 -32.48 25.47
C GLU A 45 37.88 -31.54 24.27
N GLU A 46 37.00 -31.83 23.32
CA GLU A 46 36.61 -30.84 22.32
C GLU A 46 36.21 -29.59 23.11
N PRO A 47 36.76 -28.39 22.78
CA PRO A 47 36.38 -27.19 23.47
C PRO A 47 34.87 -27.07 23.33
N THR A 48 34.17 -27.21 24.46
CA THR A 48 32.76 -26.88 24.53
C THR A 48 32.67 -25.44 24.05
N PRO A 49 31.92 -25.14 22.97
CA PRO A 49 31.79 -23.77 22.51
C PRO A 49 31.38 -22.94 23.72
N GLU A 50 32.20 -21.95 24.04
CA GLU A 50 31.93 -21.01 25.12
C GLU A 50 30.56 -20.42 24.81
N ALA A 51 29.60 -20.62 25.72
CA ALA A 51 28.26 -20.07 25.55
C ALA A 51 28.43 -18.57 25.34
N ALA A 52 27.94 -18.06 24.20
CA ALA A 52 27.94 -16.63 23.92
C ALA A 52 27.36 -15.90 25.13
N GLU A 53 27.97 -14.76 25.51
CA GLU A 53 27.43 -13.95 26.59
C GLU A 53 26.00 -13.54 26.23
N PRO A 54 25.04 -13.66 27.16
CA PRO A 54 23.66 -13.29 26.87
C PRO A 54 23.57 -11.80 26.55
N VAL A 55 22.77 -11.47 25.53
CA VAL A 55 22.52 -10.09 25.10
C VAL A 55 21.14 -9.67 25.61
N ASP A 56 21.07 -8.59 26.37
CA ASP A 56 19.82 -8.05 26.89
C ASP A 56 18.93 -7.55 25.73
N ALA A 57 17.70 -8.06 25.64
CA ALA A 57 16.80 -7.75 24.52
C ALA A 57 16.26 -6.32 24.54
N ALA A 58 15.97 -5.79 25.74
CA ALA A 58 15.35 -4.48 25.89
C ALA A 58 16.20 -3.30 25.36
N PRO A 59 17.46 -3.09 25.80
CA PRO A 59 18.27 -2.00 25.28
C PRO A 59 18.61 -2.17 23.79
N LEU A 60 18.78 -3.42 23.34
CA LEU A 60 19.02 -3.73 21.93
C LEU A 60 17.81 -3.31 21.06
N LEU A 61 16.60 -3.64 21.51
CA LEU A 61 15.37 -3.27 20.81
C LEU A 61 15.15 -1.76 20.82
N GLU A 62 15.39 -1.08 21.95
CA GLU A 62 15.25 0.38 22.08
C GLU A 62 16.14 1.12 21.07
N GLU A 63 17.41 0.72 20.94
CA GLU A 63 18.34 1.30 19.98
C GLU A 63 17.93 1.03 18.53
N ALA A 64 17.55 -0.21 18.21
CA ALA A 64 17.13 -0.59 16.86
C ALA A 64 15.83 0.11 16.42
N LEU A 65 14.90 0.37 17.35
CA LEU A 65 13.66 1.12 17.06
C LEU A 65 13.92 2.61 16.90
N ALA A 66 14.86 3.18 17.66
CA ALA A 66 15.27 4.57 17.49
C ALA A 66 15.88 4.78 16.10
N ASP A 67 16.78 3.88 15.68
CA ASP A 67 17.37 3.88 14.33
C ASP A 67 16.29 3.74 13.23
N LEU A 68 15.39 2.75 13.36
CA LEU A 68 14.28 2.56 12.40
C LEU A 68 13.41 3.82 12.26
N ALA A 69 13.13 4.52 13.35
CA ALA A 69 12.27 5.70 13.32
C ALA A 69 12.89 6.88 12.53
N GLU A 70 14.21 6.89 12.37
CA GLU A 70 14.97 7.94 11.68
C GLU A 70 15.18 7.65 10.18
N TYR A 71 14.77 6.48 9.69
CA TYR A 71 14.95 6.13 8.28
C TYR A 71 14.18 7.09 7.37
N PRO A 72 14.80 7.66 6.33
CA PRO A 72 14.08 8.49 5.37
C PRO A 72 13.10 7.66 4.53
N ALA A 73 13.43 6.39 4.30
CA ALA A 73 12.54 5.39 3.74
C ALA A 73 12.90 3.98 4.20
N LEU A 74 11.91 3.09 4.14
CA LEU A 74 12.01 1.68 4.47
C LEU A 74 11.65 0.86 3.22
N THR A 75 12.52 -0.07 2.85
CA THR A 75 12.13 -1.17 1.95
C THR A 75 11.56 -2.31 2.76
N ALA A 76 10.42 -2.84 2.35
CA ALA A 76 9.73 -3.94 3.00
C ALA A 76 9.31 -4.97 1.95
N SER A 77 9.84 -6.19 2.04
CA SER A 77 9.50 -7.28 1.12
C SER A 77 9.13 -8.55 1.87
N GLY A 78 8.16 -9.31 1.38
CA GLY A 78 7.72 -10.54 2.03
C GLY A 78 6.22 -10.71 1.97
N GLN A 79 5.63 -11.19 3.07
CA GLN A 79 4.25 -11.65 3.11
C GLN A 79 3.39 -10.80 4.04
N VAL A 80 2.20 -10.45 3.57
CA VAL A 80 1.16 -9.76 4.34
C VAL A 80 -0.18 -10.46 4.18
N ALA A 81 -1.02 -10.38 5.21
CA ALA A 81 -2.43 -10.74 5.11
C ALA A 81 -3.26 -9.71 5.87
N ALA A 82 -4.43 -9.34 5.33
CA ALA A 82 -5.28 -8.30 5.90
C ALA A 82 -5.73 -8.56 7.35
N SER A 83 -5.65 -9.80 7.81
CA SER A 83 -5.95 -10.23 9.18
C SER A 83 -5.31 -11.58 9.46
N VAL A 84 -5.23 -11.96 10.74
CA VAL A 84 -4.71 -13.26 11.18
C VAL A 84 -5.42 -14.41 10.47
N GLY A 85 -4.67 -15.20 9.71
CA GLY A 85 -5.20 -16.35 8.96
C GLY A 85 -6.00 -15.98 7.71
N GLY A 86 -5.96 -14.72 7.27
CA GLY A 86 -6.50 -14.29 5.98
C GLY A 86 -5.64 -14.74 4.79
N ASP A 87 -6.05 -14.31 3.59
CA ASP A 87 -5.31 -14.63 2.36
C ASP A 87 -3.95 -13.93 2.35
N VAL A 88 -2.90 -14.73 2.16
CA VAL A 88 -1.51 -14.26 2.13
C VAL A 88 -1.21 -13.65 0.76
N ARG A 89 -0.48 -12.54 0.78
CA ARG A 89 -0.04 -11.78 -0.38
C ARG A 89 1.44 -11.51 -0.28
N ASP A 90 2.15 -11.66 -1.39
CA ASP A 90 3.54 -11.22 -1.45
C ASP A 90 3.57 -9.73 -1.81
N THR A 91 4.45 -8.98 -1.17
CA THR A 91 4.60 -7.54 -1.38
C THR A 91 6.07 -7.15 -1.44
N SER A 92 6.36 -6.08 -2.16
CA SER A 92 7.67 -5.44 -2.23
C SER A 92 7.44 -3.93 -2.32
N LEU A 93 7.69 -3.22 -1.23
CA LEU A 93 7.33 -1.81 -1.05
C LEU A 93 8.56 -0.99 -0.66
N THR A 94 8.60 0.25 -1.13
CA THR A 94 9.41 1.32 -0.55
C THR A 94 8.47 2.35 0.07
N VAL A 95 8.61 2.57 1.37
CA VAL A 95 7.73 3.42 2.18
C VAL A 95 8.57 4.53 2.82
N THR A 96 8.29 5.78 2.49
CA THR A 96 8.95 6.95 3.08
C THR A 96 8.55 7.14 4.55
N ASP A 97 9.31 7.94 5.29
CA ASP A 97 9.01 8.41 6.65
C ASP A 97 7.60 9.01 6.81
N SER A 98 7.09 9.67 5.76
CA SER A 98 5.73 10.23 5.70
C SER A 98 4.63 9.22 5.36
N GLY A 99 5.00 7.98 4.99
CA GLY A 99 4.08 6.94 4.55
C GLY A 99 3.76 6.96 3.05
N ALA A 100 4.33 7.88 2.27
CA ALA A 100 4.27 7.83 0.82
C ALA A 100 4.95 6.53 0.32
N THR A 101 4.28 5.78 -0.56
CA THR A 101 4.67 4.40 -0.90
C THR A 101 4.64 4.15 -2.39
N ASN A 102 5.60 3.38 -2.89
CA ASN A 102 5.60 2.78 -4.23
C ASN A 102 6.05 1.32 -4.13
N GLY A 103 5.47 0.43 -4.94
CA GLY A 103 5.86 -0.97 -4.97
C GLY A 103 4.84 -1.87 -5.64
N THR A 104 4.87 -3.15 -5.27
CA THR A 104 3.96 -4.17 -5.80
C THR A 104 3.30 -4.98 -4.70
N VAL A 105 2.14 -5.52 -5.06
CA VAL A 105 1.41 -6.53 -4.29
C VAL A 105 0.99 -7.64 -5.22
N SER A 106 1.02 -8.88 -4.75
CA SER A 106 0.53 -10.02 -5.52
C SER A 106 -0.35 -10.93 -4.68
N ALA A 107 -1.43 -11.42 -5.30
CA ALA A 107 -2.34 -12.39 -4.72
C ALA A 107 -2.57 -13.50 -5.75
N ASN A 108 -2.42 -14.77 -5.37
CA ASN A 108 -2.63 -15.92 -6.27
C ASN A 108 -1.84 -15.84 -7.59
N ASP A 109 -0.57 -15.41 -7.54
CA ASP A 109 0.30 -15.17 -8.71
C ASP A 109 -0.18 -14.04 -9.66
N ILE A 110 -1.14 -13.21 -9.23
CA ILE A 110 -1.59 -12.02 -9.95
C ILE A 110 -0.95 -10.80 -9.29
N GLU A 111 -0.04 -10.15 -10.02
CA GLU A 111 0.68 -8.96 -9.58
C GLU A 111 -0.12 -7.68 -9.89
N GLY A 112 0.00 -6.69 -9.01
CA GLY A 112 -0.47 -5.33 -9.22
C GLY A 112 0.54 -4.31 -8.67
N ASP A 113 0.61 -3.16 -9.34
CA ASP A 113 1.36 -2.01 -8.84
C ASP A 113 0.58 -1.37 -7.70
N LEU A 114 1.27 -0.94 -6.64
CA LEU A 114 0.68 -0.32 -5.46
C LEU A 114 1.37 1.01 -5.19
N VAL A 115 0.56 2.05 -5.01
CA VAL A 115 1.04 3.37 -4.57
C VAL A 115 0.18 3.93 -3.46
N SER A 116 0.81 4.67 -2.54
CA SER A 116 0.11 5.43 -1.51
C SER A 116 0.60 6.88 -1.52
N ALA A 117 -0.32 7.82 -1.68
CA ALA A 117 -0.05 9.25 -1.64
C ALA A 117 -1.11 9.96 -0.82
N ASP A 118 -0.70 10.85 0.09
CA ASP A 118 -1.63 11.60 0.97
C ASP A 118 -2.62 10.66 1.71
N GLY A 119 -2.12 9.53 2.21
CA GLY A 119 -2.92 8.50 2.89
C GLY A 119 -3.95 7.77 2.02
N LYS A 120 -3.92 7.98 0.69
CA LYS A 120 -4.81 7.32 -0.29
C LYS A 120 -4.03 6.22 -1.01
N LEU A 121 -4.53 5.00 -0.89
CA LEU A 121 -3.97 3.82 -1.52
C LEU A 121 -4.59 3.58 -2.89
N TYR A 122 -3.76 3.33 -3.89
CA TYR A 122 -4.17 2.97 -5.25
C TYR A 122 -3.46 1.69 -5.69
N ILE A 123 -4.18 0.87 -6.44
CA ILE A 123 -3.65 -0.34 -7.06
C ILE A 123 -3.96 -0.29 -8.55
N ARG A 124 -2.99 -0.69 -9.38
CA ARG A 124 -3.20 -0.96 -10.81
C ARG A 124 -2.91 -2.44 -11.05
N ALA A 125 -3.94 -3.18 -11.43
CA ALA A 125 -3.86 -4.62 -11.62
C ALA A 125 -4.82 -5.08 -12.71
N ALA A 126 -4.64 -6.33 -13.18
CA ALA A 126 -5.57 -6.96 -14.09
C ALA A 126 -6.94 -7.22 -13.44
N GLU A 127 -7.99 -7.34 -14.24
CA GLU A 127 -9.36 -7.65 -13.79
C GLU A 127 -9.43 -8.80 -12.76
N ASP A 128 -8.68 -9.88 -13.01
CA ASP A 128 -8.66 -11.09 -12.15
C ASP A 128 -8.22 -10.77 -10.70
N PHE A 129 -7.33 -9.79 -10.50
CA PHE A 129 -6.93 -9.35 -9.15
C PHE A 129 -8.15 -8.83 -8.37
N TRP A 130 -8.97 -8.00 -9.01
CA TRP A 130 -10.14 -7.37 -8.38
C TRP A 130 -11.26 -8.37 -8.12
N LEU A 131 -11.45 -9.35 -9.01
CA LEU A 131 -12.39 -10.44 -8.80
C LEU A 131 -12.02 -11.28 -7.57
N ASP A 132 -10.73 -11.55 -7.37
CA ASP A 132 -10.23 -12.28 -6.19
C ASP A 132 -10.45 -11.49 -4.89
N GLN A 133 -10.47 -10.16 -4.95
CA GLN A 133 -10.83 -9.30 -3.81
C GLN A 133 -12.35 -9.22 -3.57
N GLY A 134 -13.17 -9.86 -4.40
CA GLY A 134 -14.63 -9.79 -4.32
C GLY A 134 -15.17 -8.37 -4.58
N VAL A 135 -14.43 -7.58 -5.37
CA VAL A 135 -14.83 -6.22 -5.74
C VAL A 135 -15.71 -6.28 -6.98
N PHE A 136 -16.89 -5.65 -6.87
CA PHE A 136 -17.83 -5.51 -7.97
C PHE A 136 -18.32 -4.07 -8.04
N GLY A 137 -18.72 -3.62 -9.23
CA GLY A 137 -19.21 -2.27 -9.44
C GLY A 137 -19.83 -2.08 -10.82
N PRO A 138 -20.64 -1.03 -11.02
CA PRO A 138 -21.21 -0.72 -12.33
C PRO A 138 -20.16 -0.30 -13.36
N ASP A 139 -18.96 0.05 -12.91
CA ASP A 139 -17.78 0.49 -13.66
C ASP A 139 -16.61 -0.49 -13.53
N PHE A 140 -16.88 -1.75 -13.16
CA PHE A 140 -15.85 -2.78 -13.01
C PHE A 140 -15.04 -3.02 -14.29
N ASP A 141 -15.67 -2.89 -15.46
CA ASP A 141 -15.00 -3.00 -16.77
C ASP A 141 -13.87 -1.94 -16.95
N ASP A 142 -13.87 -0.86 -16.14
CA ASP A 142 -12.83 0.19 -16.18
C ASP A 142 -11.67 -0.08 -15.19
N PHE A 143 -11.63 -1.22 -14.51
CA PHE A 143 -10.60 -1.52 -13.51
C PHE A 143 -9.36 -2.18 -14.11
N ASP A 144 -9.51 -2.91 -15.22
CA ASP A 144 -8.45 -3.66 -15.87
C ASP A 144 -7.30 -2.74 -16.29
N GLU A 145 -6.09 -2.97 -15.75
CA GLU A 145 -4.87 -2.19 -16.00
C GLU A 145 -4.99 -0.68 -15.69
N ASN A 146 -5.98 -0.27 -14.90
CA ASN A 146 -6.18 1.12 -14.49
C ASN A 146 -5.90 1.32 -12.99
N TRP A 147 -5.52 2.53 -12.60
CA TRP A 147 -5.40 2.88 -11.18
C TRP A 147 -6.78 2.98 -10.53
N VAL A 148 -6.94 2.23 -9.44
CA VAL A 148 -8.17 2.19 -8.67
C VAL A 148 -7.83 2.42 -7.21
N ARG A 149 -8.55 3.34 -6.57
CA ARG A 149 -8.42 3.63 -5.14
C ARG A 149 -8.95 2.45 -4.32
N ALA A 150 -8.14 1.99 -3.38
CA ALA A 150 -8.37 0.76 -2.61
C ALA A 150 -8.31 1.00 -1.09
N THR A 151 -8.70 -0.02 -0.33
CA THR A 151 -8.51 -0.11 1.12
C THR A 151 -7.27 -0.93 1.47
N GLY A 152 -6.76 -0.77 2.70
CA GLY A 152 -5.71 -1.65 3.23
C GLY A 152 -6.13 -3.13 3.25
N GLY A 153 -7.43 -3.45 3.40
CA GLY A 153 -7.92 -4.82 3.30
C GLY A 153 -7.79 -5.43 1.90
N GLN A 154 -8.01 -4.62 0.85
CA GLN A 154 -7.85 -5.03 -0.55
C GLN A 154 -6.37 -5.19 -0.93
N ALA A 155 -5.48 -4.37 -0.38
CA ALA A 155 -4.03 -4.53 -0.56
C ALA A 155 -3.42 -5.60 0.37
N GLY A 156 -4.06 -5.86 1.51
CA GLY A 156 -3.54 -6.76 2.55
C GLY A 156 -2.84 -6.00 3.66
N ILE A 157 -2.43 -4.76 3.38
CA ILE A 157 -1.78 -3.84 4.30
C ILE A 157 -2.11 -2.40 3.90
N ASN A 158 -2.10 -1.47 4.85
CA ASN A 158 -2.08 -0.03 4.57
C ASN A 158 -0.68 0.51 4.93
N PRO A 159 0.25 0.61 3.96
CA PRO A 159 1.66 0.92 4.25
C PRO A 159 1.85 2.23 5.00
N ALA A 160 1.08 3.28 4.69
CA ALA A 160 1.17 4.56 5.38
C ALA A 160 0.79 4.47 6.87
N ALA A 161 -0.11 3.55 7.24
CA ALA A 161 -0.58 3.37 8.60
C ALA A 161 0.23 2.32 9.40
N THR A 162 1.11 1.55 8.76
CA THR A 162 1.81 0.43 9.39
C THR A 162 3.31 0.38 9.17
N LEU A 163 3.79 0.81 8.00
CA LEU A 163 5.17 0.62 7.54
C LEU A 163 5.95 1.92 7.39
N ALA A 164 5.33 3.09 7.57
CA ALA A 164 6.09 4.33 7.68
C ALA A 164 7.08 4.17 8.85
N PRO A 165 8.40 4.37 8.65
CA PRO A 165 9.41 4.05 9.65
C PRO A 165 9.10 4.50 11.10
N PRO A 166 8.72 5.77 11.37
CA PRO A 166 8.34 6.19 12.73
C PRO A 166 7.10 5.48 13.27
N VAL A 167 6.12 5.19 12.40
CA VAL A 167 4.90 4.46 12.77
C VAL A 167 5.20 3.00 13.08
N LEU A 168 6.03 2.34 12.26
CA LEU A 168 6.43 0.96 12.49
C LEU A 168 7.23 0.83 13.80
N ALA A 169 8.15 1.76 14.05
CA ALA A 169 8.90 1.81 15.31
C ALA A 169 7.99 1.98 16.53
N GLU A 170 6.97 2.85 16.45
CA GLU A 170 5.96 3.00 17.51
C GLU A 170 5.17 1.71 17.74
N ILE A 171 4.69 1.06 16.67
CA ILE A 171 3.91 -0.18 16.77
C ILE A 171 4.74 -1.28 17.42
N LEU A 172 5.98 -1.48 16.96
CA LEU A 172 6.87 -2.51 17.50
C LEU A 172 7.30 -2.21 18.95
N GLY A 173 7.56 -0.94 19.29
CA GLY A 173 7.88 -0.51 20.65
C GLY A 173 6.71 -0.64 21.63
N GLY A 174 5.47 -0.72 21.13
CA GLY A 174 4.28 -1.01 21.92
C GLY A 174 4.11 -2.49 22.29
N LEU A 175 4.88 -3.40 21.69
CA LEU A 175 4.81 -4.83 21.97
C LEU A 175 5.69 -5.20 23.18
N GLU A 176 5.12 -5.93 24.14
CA GLU A 176 5.87 -6.40 25.31
C GLU A 176 6.89 -7.48 24.90
N LEU A 177 8.00 -7.58 25.63
CA LEU A 177 8.98 -8.66 25.44
C LEU A 177 8.47 -9.97 26.07
N ASP A 178 8.65 -11.11 25.41
CA ASP A 178 8.38 -12.44 25.98
C ASP A 178 9.61 -13.00 26.72
N SER A 179 10.81 -12.51 26.38
CA SER A 179 12.09 -12.88 26.99
C SER A 179 12.94 -11.63 27.30
N GLU A 180 13.68 -11.66 28.40
CA GLU A 180 14.62 -10.59 28.78
C GLU A 180 15.91 -10.63 27.94
N GLU A 181 16.23 -11.80 27.38
CA GLU A 181 17.45 -12.06 26.59
C GLU A 181 17.11 -12.29 25.11
N ALA A 182 17.93 -11.73 24.22
CA ALA A 182 17.88 -12.00 22.79
C ALA A 182 18.61 -13.31 22.46
N THR A 183 18.11 -14.03 21.47
CA THR A 183 18.74 -15.28 20.99
C THR A 183 19.62 -15.00 19.78
N GLU A 184 20.92 -15.29 19.88
CA GLU A 184 21.81 -15.24 18.72
C GLU A 184 21.47 -16.35 17.71
N GLU A 185 21.21 -15.98 16.45
CA GLU A 185 20.98 -16.93 15.36
C GLU A 185 21.43 -16.39 14.00
N ASN A 186 21.71 -17.30 13.06
CA ASN A 186 22.04 -16.93 11.69
C ASN A 186 20.77 -16.88 10.84
N LEU A 187 20.44 -15.69 10.36
CA LEU A 187 19.38 -15.46 9.39
C LEU A 187 20.05 -15.28 8.02
N GLU A 188 19.92 -16.28 7.14
CA GLU A 188 20.42 -16.21 5.76
C GLU A 188 21.92 -15.85 5.67
N ASP A 189 22.73 -16.54 6.48
CA ASP A 189 24.19 -16.35 6.61
C ASP A 189 24.60 -14.98 7.23
N VAL A 190 23.66 -14.22 7.78
CA VAL A 190 23.90 -13.01 8.57
C VAL A 190 23.67 -13.29 10.05
N LEU A 191 24.62 -12.87 10.90
CA LEU A 191 24.47 -12.99 12.35
C LEU A 191 23.42 -11.99 12.84
N THR A 192 22.43 -12.49 13.57
CA THR A 192 21.32 -11.69 14.09
C THR A 192 21.01 -12.01 15.54
N TYR A 193 20.42 -11.06 16.25
CA TYR A 193 19.78 -11.25 17.52
C TYR A 193 18.27 -11.33 17.32
N ARG A 194 17.68 -12.50 17.55
CA ARG A 194 16.23 -12.69 17.58
C ARG A 194 15.68 -12.20 18.91
N VAL A 195 14.71 -11.30 18.84
CA VAL A 195 13.93 -10.82 19.99
C VAL A 195 12.53 -11.42 19.90
N ASP A 196 12.13 -12.14 20.94
CA ASP A 196 10.79 -12.72 21.07
C ASP A 196 9.87 -11.71 21.79
N LEU A 197 8.77 -11.37 21.13
CA LEU A 197 7.76 -10.42 21.61
C LEU A 197 6.51 -11.17 22.05
N ALA A 198 5.72 -10.55 22.93
CA ALA A 198 4.46 -11.11 23.42
C ALA A 198 3.53 -11.42 22.24
N GLY A 199 3.12 -12.68 22.16
CA GLY A 199 2.34 -13.25 21.06
C GLY A 199 2.84 -14.65 20.71
N GLU A 200 2.03 -15.49 20.07
CA GLU A 200 2.46 -16.87 19.79
C GLU A 200 3.56 -16.95 18.72
N ARG A 201 3.70 -15.89 17.91
CA ARG A 201 4.59 -15.87 16.73
C ARG A 201 5.31 -14.53 16.53
N ASN A 202 5.25 -13.63 17.50
CA ASN A 202 5.80 -12.28 17.34
C ASN A 202 7.31 -12.31 17.57
N GLN A 203 8.05 -12.07 16.49
CA GLN A 203 9.51 -12.15 16.49
C GLN A 203 10.08 -11.05 15.58
N LEU A 204 11.24 -10.53 15.96
CA LEU A 204 12.05 -9.67 15.09
C LEU A 204 13.52 -10.05 15.16
N TRP A 205 14.25 -9.71 14.11
CA TRP A 205 15.67 -10.02 13.96
C TRP A 205 16.45 -8.73 13.75
N ILE A 206 17.41 -8.49 14.64
CA ILE A 206 18.29 -7.33 14.61
C ILE A 206 19.67 -7.78 14.12
N ASN A 207 20.25 -7.10 13.14
CA ASN A 207 21.60 -7.36 12.67
C ASN A 207 22.62 -7.18 13.80
N ALA A 208 23.46 -8.19 14.06
CA ALA A 208 24.44 -8.11 15.15
C ALA A 208 25.59 -7.12 14.87
N GLU A 209 25.86 -6.79 13.61
CA GLU A 209 26.89 -5.84 13.19
C GLU A 209 26.36 -4.41 13.01
N SER A 210 25.19 -4.24 12.39
CA SER A 210 24.63 -2.90 12.10
C SER A 210 23.62 -2.40 13.13
N GLY A 211 23.05 -3.26 13.97
CA GLY A 211 21.97 -2.88 14.89
C GLY A 211 20.61 -2.66 14.22
N GLN A 212 20.52 -2.83 12.91
CA GLN A 212 19.29 -2.58 12.14
C GLN A 212 18.31 -3.77 12.21
N ILE A 213 17.01 -3.48 12.23
CA ILE A 213 15.97 -4.52 12.13
C ILE A 213 15.94 -5.04 10.69
N GLN A 214 16.26 -6.33 10.50
CA GLN A 214 16.30 -6.97 9.18
C GLN A 214 15.03 -7.72 8.82
N ARG A 215 14.32 -8.25 9.81
CA ARG A 215 13.10 -9.03 9.59
C ARG A 215 12.14 -8.86 10.75
N ILE A 216 10.86 -8.82 10.44
CA ILE A 216 9.76 -8.92 11.40
C ILE A 216 8.83 -10.06 11.00
N ALA A 217 8.31 -10.76 12.00
CA ALA A 217 7.22 -11.71 11.86
C ALA A 217 6.23 -11.43 12.98
N ILE A 218 5.15 -10.71 12.67
CA ILE A 218 4.16 -10.25 13.64
C ILE A 218 2.80 -10.82 13.26
N GLU A 219 2.17 -11.52 14.19
CA GLU A 219 0.87 -12.15 14.00
C GLU A 219 -0.21 -11.12 13.70
N GLU A 220 -0.21 -10.02 14.44
CA GLU A 220 -1.15 -8.91 14.24
C GLU A 220 -0.44 -7.58 14.51
N LEU A 221 -0.03 -6.91 13.43
CA LEU A 221 0.64 -5.61 13.47
C LEU A 221 -0.42 -4.51 13.55
N VAL A 222 -0.86 -4.14 14.76
CA VAL A 222 -2.00 -3.22 14.96
C VAL A 222 -1.57 -1.75 14.79
N PRO A 223 -2.11 -1.01 13.80
CA PRO A 223 -1.90 0.43 13.69
C PRO A 223 -2.37 1.19 14.96
N PRO A 224 -1.76 2.32 15.35
CA PRO A 224 -2.10 3.04 16.58
C PRO A 224 -3.59 3.41 16.75
N GLU A 225 -4.31 3.66 15.66
CA GLU A 225 -5.73 4.05 15.67
C GLU A 225 -6.69 2.89 15.33
N ALA A 226 -6.19 1.66 15.21
CA ALA A 226 -6.97 0.51 14.78
C ALA A 226 -7.16 -0.51 15.91
N GLU A 227 -8.28 -1.24 15.87
CA GLU A 227 -8.53 -2.35 16.80
C GLU A 227 -7.88 -3.67 16.34
N ARG A 228 -7.54 -3.77 15.06
CA ARG A 228 -7.01 -4.97 14.40
C ARG A 228 -5.98 -4.59 13.34
N GLY A 229 -5.05 -5.49 13.07
CA GLY A 229 -3.94 -5.25 12.15
C GLY A 229 -3.73 -6.36 11.13
N PRO A 230 -2.91 -6.11 10.09
CA PRO A 230 -2.45 -7.17 9.21
C PRO A 230 -1.51 -8.15 9.94
N GLN A 231 -1.49 -9.38 9.46
CA GLN A 231 -0.43 -10.32 9.76
C GLN A 231 0.73 -10.04 8.80
N VAL A 232 1.96 -9.98 9.31
CA VAL A 232 3.15 -9.64 8.50
C VAL A 232 4.32 -10.59 8.74
N ARG A 233 5.06 -10.87 7.67
CA ARG A 233 6.39 -11.46 7.70
C ARG A 233 7.23 -10.75 6.63
N LEU A 234 8.01 -9.76 7.05
CA LEU A 234 8.66 -8.82 6.14
C LEU A 234 10.16 -8.76 6.42
N ASP A 235 10.94 -8.77 5.35
CA ASP A 235 12.33 -8.35 5.31
C ASP A 235 12.38 -6.84 5.14
N LEU A 236 13.19 -6.22 5.98
CA LEU A 236 13.31 -4.78 6.14
C LEU A 236 14.73 -4.34 5.83
N ALA A 237 14.86 -3.23 5.12
CA ALA A 237 16.13 -2.53 4.99
C ALA A 237 15.90 -1.03 4.81
N GLU A 238 16.82 -0.23 5.34
CA GLU A 238 16.86 1.21 5.11
C GLU A 238 16.97 1.50 3.60
N ALA A 239 16.11 2.40 3.11
CA ALA A 239 16.27 3.06 1.82
C ALA A 239 16.81 4.47 2.06
N ASP A 240 17.83 4.85 1.31
CA ASP A 240 18.44 6.16 1.43
C ASP A 240 17.51 7.30 0.95
N THR A 241 17.92 8.54 1.20
CA THR A 241 17.15 9.73 0.79
C THR A 241 16.90 9.79 -0.72
N ALA A 242 17.81 9.26 -1.55
CA ALA A 242 17.62 9.27 -3.00
C ALA A 242 16.49 8.32 -3.42
N ALA A 243 16.39 7.15 -2.79
CA ALA A 243 15.26 6.24 -2.97
C ALA A 243 13.94 6.86 -2.46
N ALA A 244 13.98 7.60 -1.35
CA ALA A 244 12.81 8.35 -0.88
C ALA A 244 12.34 9.42 -1.88
N GLU A 245 13.28 10.20 -2.44
CA GLU A 245 12.98 11.20 -3.49
C GLU A 245 12.39 10.56 -4.75
N GLU A 246 12.88 9.38 -5.16
CA GLU A 246 12.33 8.64 -6.30
C GLU A 246 10.86 8.23 -6.09
N VAL A 247 10.49 7.87 -4.85
CA VAL A 247 9.09 7.61 -4.50
C VAL A 247 8.25 8.88 -4.71
N TYR A 248 8.69 10.03 -4.19
CA TYR A 248 7.95 11.29 -4.36
C TYR A 248 7.84 11.73 -5.82
N ASP A 249 8.90 11.60 -6.62
CA ASP A 249 8.90 11.93 -8.05
C ASP A 249 7.92 11.04 -8.83
N THR A 250 7.91 9.74 -8.51
CA THR A 250 6.96 8.77 -9.08
C THR A 250 5.52 9.13 -8.73
N LEU A 251 5.23 9.40 -7.46
CA LEU A 251 3.90 9.75 -7.00
C LEU A 251 3.40 11.07 -7.57
N THR A 252 4.28 12.06 -7.70
CA THR A 252 3.96 13.35 -8.33
C THR A 252 3.54 13.14 -9.78
N THR A 253 4.36 12.40 -10.54
CA THR A 253 4.07 12.08 -11.95
C THR A 253 2.73 11.33 -12.08
N LEU A 254 2.51 10.30 -11.25
CA LEU A 254 1.26 9.55 -11.27
C LEU A 254 0.06 10.41 -10.89
N ALA A 255 0.20 11.28 -9.88
CA ALA A 255 -0.85 12.19 -9.47
C ALA A 255 -1.22 13.16 -10.60
N GLU A 256 -0.24 13.71 -11.32
CA GLU A 256 -0.44 14.60 -12.47
C GLU A 256 -1.11 13.90 -13.66
N ASP A 257 -0.62 12.72 -14.02
CA ASP A 257 -0.91 12.10 -15.32
C ASP A 257 -1.96 10.99 -15.27
N GLU A 258 -2.04 10.21 -14.19
CA GLU A 258 -2.75 8.92 -14.20
C GLU A 258 -3.81 8.76 -13.10
N LEU A 259 -3.62 9.35 -11.91
CA LEU A 259 -4.55 9.14 -10.79
C LEU A 259 -5.84 9.95 -10.93
N THR A 260 -5.81 11.09 -11.64
CA THR A 260 -7.01 11.94 -11.80
C THR A 260 -8.08 11.23 -12.61
N GLY A 261 -9.25 11.06 -11.99
CA GLY A 261 -10.36 10.34 -12.60
C GLY A 261 -10.31 8.82 -12.41
N SER A 262 -9.32 8.30 -11.69
CA SER A 262 -9.26 6.90 -11.20
C SER A 262 -10.60 6.45 -10.60
N ARG A 263 -10.84 5.14 -10.61
CA ARG A 263 -12.02 4.55 -9.95
C ARG A 263 -11.78 4.38 -8.45
N ASP A 264 -12.84 4.14 -7.69
CA ASP A 264 -12.77 3.88 -6.25
C ASP A 264 -13.49 2.57 -5.92
N ALA A 265 -12.73 1.58 -5.46
CA ALA A 265 -13.17 0.23 -5.13
C ALA A 265 -13.62 0.08 -3.66
N ARG A 266 -13.56 1.15 -2.85
CA ARG A 266 -13.81 1.05 -1.40
C ARG A 266 -15.29 0.91 -1.06
N VAL A 267 -16.18 1.23 -1.99
CA VAL A 267 -17.64 1.14 -1.86
C VAL A 267 -18.20 0.53 -3.14
N GLU A 268 -19.05 -0.50 -3.00
CA GLU A 268 -19.81 -1.04 -4.14
C GLU A 268 -21.09 -0.22 -4.31
N VAL A 269 -21.27 0.45 -5.44
CA VAL A 269 -22.40 1.37 -5.65
C VAL A 269 -23.50 0.72 -6.48
N ALA A 270 -24.75 0.90 -6.06
CA ALA A 270 -25.91 0.43 -6.81
C ALA A 270 -27.11 1.37 -6.65
N TRP A 271 -28.04 1.32 -7.60
CA TRP A 271 -29.34 1.98 -7.43
C TRP A 271 -30.14 1.31 -6.30
N ASP A 272 -30.69 2.12 -5.42
CA ASP A 272 -31.72 1.71 -4.46
C ASP A 272 -33.10 1.74 -5.13
N GLY A 273 -33.51 0.58 -5.62
CA GLY A 273 -34.73 0.45 -6.41
C GLY A 273 -34.56 0.89 -7.85
N GLN A 274 -35.64 1.42 -8.44
CA GLN A 274 -35.67 1.82 -9.84
C GLN A 274 -35.53 3.35 -9.92
N PRO A 275 -34.52 3.88 -10.63
CA PRO A 275 -34.46 5.30 -10.89
C PRO A 275 -35.66 5.75 -11.72
N ALA A 276 -36.05 7.01 -11.56
CA ALA A 276 -37.20 7.60 -12.23
C ALA A 276 -36.75 8.64 -13.27
N MET A 277 -37.39 8.61 -14.42
CA MET A 277 -37.31 9.66 -15.43
C MET A 277 -38.67 10.36 -15.52
N ASN A 278 -38.67 11.68 -15.39
CA ASN A 278 -39.86 12.51 -15.48
C ASN A 278 -39.65 13.62 -16.51
N CYS A 279 -40.39 13.54 -17.62
CA CYS A 279 -40.48 14.61 -18.60
C CYS A 279 -41.82 15.32 -18.41
N GLU A 280 -41.78 16.51 -17.80
CA GLU A 280 -42.96 17.35 -17.66
C GLU A 280 -43.40 17.87 -19.04
N PRO A 281 -44.69 18.24 -19.23
CA PRO A 281 -45.10 18.94 -20.44
C PRO A 281 -44.25 20.21 -20.65
N GLY A 282 -43.40 20.20 -21.67
CA GLY A 282 -42.42 21.24 -21.92
C GLY A 282 -41.05 20.65 -22.30
N PRO A 283 -39.99 21.47 -22.26
CA PRO A 283 -38.68 21.07 -22.74
C PRO A 283 -37.86 20.25 -21.73
N ASN A 284 -38.33 20.12 -20.48
CA ASN A 284 -37.52 19.61 -19.38
C ASN A 284 -37.78 18.13 -19.11
N CYS A 285 -36.70 17.35 -19.12
CA CYS A 285 -36.67 15.98 -18.63
C CYS A 285 -35.69 15.89 -17.45
N THR A 286 -36.13 15.28 -16.35
CA THR A 286 -35.33 15.08 -15.15
C THR A 286 -35.16 13.59 -14.90
N TRP A 287 -33.93 13.17 -14.62
CA TRP A 287 -33.60 11.87 -14.09
C TRP A 287 -33.29 12.00 -12.60
N SER A 288 -33.84 11.11 -11.78
CA SER A 288 -33.61 11.09 -10.34
C SER A 288 -33.57 9.66 -9.80
N GLY A 289 -32.70 9.41 -8.83
CA GLY A 289 -32.67 8.14 -8.13
C GLY A 289 -31.85 8.22 -6.85
N THR A 290 -31.98 7.19 -6.03
CA THR A 290 -31.18 7.03 -4.82
C THR A 290 -30.11 5.99 -5.09
N VAL A 291 -28.85 6.34 -4.89
CA VAL A 291 -27.72 5.41 -4.90
C VAL A 291 -27.49 4.93 -3.48
N ARG A 292 -27.13 3.66 -3.31
CA ARG A 292 -26.75 3.08 -2.02
C ARG A 292 -25.42 2.36 -2.13
N ASP A 293 -24.79 2.20 -0.99
CA ASP A 293 -23.78 1.18 -0.81
C ASP A 293 -24.42 -0.21 -0.84
N ALA A 294 -23.90 -1.08 -1.70
CA ALA A 294 -24.27 -2.49 -1.80
C ALA A 294 -23.22 -3.45 -1.24
N GLY A 295 -22.06 -2.93 -0.84
CA GLY A 295 -20.99 -3.68 -0.22
C GLY A 295 -21.24 -3.97 1.26
N GLY A 296 -20.52 -4.96 1.78
CA GLY A 296 -20.56 -5.36 3.20
C GLY A 296 -19.34 -4.95 4.03
N ALA A 297 -18.28 -4.47 3.39
CA ALA A 297 -16.98 -4.18 4.01
C ALA A 297 -16.40 -2.84 3.50
N SER A 298 -17.25 -1.84 3.37
CA SER A 298 -16.89 -0.51 2.88
C SER A 298 -16.34 0.39 3.98
N SER A 299 -15.57 1.42 3.58
CA SER A 299 -15.05 2.42 4.52
C SER A 299 -14.92 3.80 3.89
N GLY A 300 -15.09 4.83 4.74
CA GLY A 300 -14.95 6.23 4.35
C GLY A 300 -16.06 6.73 3.43
N THR A 301 -15.73 7.77 2.66
CA THR A 301 -16.63 8.40 1.69
C THR A 301 -16.04 8.26 0.29
N VAL A 302 -16.88 7.87 -0.67
CA VAL A 302 -16.54 7.72 -2.09
C VAL A 302 -17.32 8.75 -2.91
N THR A 303 -16.66 9.37 -3.88
CA THR A 303 -17.32 10.27 -4.82
C THR A 303 -18.02 9.44 -5.89
N VAL A 304 -19.33 9.57 -5.99
CA VAL A 304 -20.16 8.92 -7.01
C VAL A 304 -20.54 9.94 -8.08
N GLN A 305 -20.43 9.56 -9.34
CA GLN A 305 -20.88 10.34 -10.48
C GLN A 305 -21.99 9.59 -11.22
N MET A 306 -23.10 10.27 -11.46
CA MET A 306 -24.16 9.85 -12.36
C MET A 306 -24.02 10.61 -13.67
N ALA A 307 -23.87 9.90 -14.78
CA ALA A 307 -23.95 10.46 -16.13
C ALA A 307 -25.24 9.97 -16.80
N VAL A 308 -26.06 10.89 -17.30
CA VAL A 308 -27.35 10.58 -17.94
C VAL A 308 -27.34 11.09 -19.37
N THR A 309 -27.71 10.22 -20.30
CA THR A 309 -27.98 10.57 -21.69
C THR A 309 -29.47 10.46 -21.95
N PHE A 310 -30.09 11.57 -22.34
CA PHE A 310 -31.44 11.62 -22.89
C PHE A 310 -31.35 11.59 -24.42
N SER A 311 -32.09 10.67 -25.05
CA SER A 311 -32.04 10.43 -26.47
C SER A 311 -33.39 10.60 -27.13
N ASN A 312 -33.38 11.27 -28.29
CA ASN A 312 -34.52 11.39 -29.17
C ASN A 312 -34.06 11.50 -30.63
N ASP A 313 -34.76 10.80 -31.53
CA ASP A 313 -34.38 10.72 -32.95
C ASP A 313 -34.51 12.06 -33.71
N GLU A 314 -35.36 12.97 -33.23
CA GLU A 314 -35.69 14.24 -33.92
C GLU A 314 -35.02 15.45 -33.25
N LEU A 315 -34.97 15.46 -31.91
CA LEU A 315 -34.40 16.54 -31.09
C LEU A 315 -32.91 16.33 -30.78
N GLY A 316 -32.38 15.13 -31.03
CA GLY A 316 -31.01 14.75 -30.71
C GLY A 316 -30.82 14.32 -29.26
N ASN A 317 -29.55 14.19 -28.87
CA ASN A 317 -29.16 13.77 -27.53
C ASN A 317 -28.86 14.97 -26.63
N GLN A 318 -29.24 14.85 -25.36
CA GLN A 318 -28.83 15.77 -24.29
C GLN A 318 -28.16 14.98 -23.18
N GLU A 319 -27.12 15.55 -22.59
CA GLU A 319 -26.36 14.91 -21.53
C GLU A 319 -26.42 15.77 -20.27
N CYS A 320 -26.60 15.14 -19.12
CA CYS A 320 -26.40 15.77 -17.83
C CYS A 320 -25.64 14.86 -16.89
N SER A 321 -25.04 15.45 -15.86
CA SER A 321 -24.42 14.68 -14.80
C SER A 321 -24.70 15.31 -13.44
N ASP A 322 -24.60 14.48 -12.41
CA ASP A 322 -24.64 14.88 -11.02
C ASP A 322 -23.55 14.10 -10.26
N SER A 323 -23.05 14.65 -9.16
CA SER A 323 -22.04 13.99 -8.34
C SER A 323 -22.21 14.30 -6.86
N GLY A 324 -21.80 13.36 -6.01
CA GLY A 324 -21.89 13.54 -4.56
C GLY A 324 -21.08 12.51 -3.79
N GLY A 325 -20.88 12.76 -2.50
CA GLY A 325 -20.21 11.84 -1.59
C GLY A 325 -21.19 10.80 -1.05
N LEU A 326 -20.84 9.52 -1.22
CA LEU A 326 -21.54 8.40 -0.61
C LEU A 326 -20.69 7.86 0.54
N GLU A 327 -21.21 7.95 1.76
CA GLU A 327 -20.60 7.31 2.93
C GLU A 327 -20.82 5.79 2.89
N ALA A 328 -19.84 5.03 3.38
CA ALA A 328 -19.96 3.59 3.58
C ALA A 328 -21.22 3.23 4.39
N GLY A 329 -22.01 2.28 3.88
CA GLY A 329 -23.30 1.87 4.43
C GLY A 329 -24.44 2.88 4.24
N GLY A 330 -24.20 4.00 3.55
CA GLY A 330 -25.14 5.09 3.36
C GLY A 330 -25.92 5.06 2.04
N THR A 331 -26.60 6.18 1.78
CA THR A 331 -27.33 6.45 0.54
C THR A 331 -27.09 7.89 0.07
N LEU A 332 -27.16 8.12 -1.24
CA LEU A 332 -26.99 9.41 -1.89
C LEU A 332 -28.15 9.65 -2.87
N GLU A 333 -28.90 10.73 -2.71
CA GLU A 333 -29.87 11.15 -3.72
C GLU A 333 -29.14 11.89 -4.85
N MET A 334 -29.46 11.52 -6.10
CA MET A 334 -28.88 12.14 -7.28
C MET A 334 -29.99 12.55 -8.24
N SER A 335 -29.83 13.71 -8.88
CA SER A 335 -30.74 14.16 -9.94
C SER A 335 -30.04 15.05 -10.95
N CYS A 336 -30.37 14.90 -12.22
CA CYS A 336 -29.97 15.88 -13.24
C CYS A 336 -31.06 16.05 -14.29
N SER A 337 -31.05 17.21 -14.97
CA SER A 337 -32.08 17.57 -15.94
C SER A 337 -31.48 18.01 -17.27
N ALA A 338 -32.15 17.65 -18.36
CA ALA A 338 -31.91 18.17 -19.69
C ALA A 338 -33.05 19.08 -20.13
N ASN A 339 -32.72 20.08 -20.95
CA ASN A 339 -33.67 21.01 -21.53
C ASN A 339 -33.52 20.97 -23.06
N TYR A 340 -34.59 20.58 -23.74
CA TYR A 340 -34.65 20.59 -25.20
C TYR A 340 -35.19 21.94 -25.67
N ASP A 341 -34.45 22.67 -26.51
CA ASP A 341 -34.94 23.88 -27.17
C ASP A 341 -36.07 23.54 -28.17
N SER A 342 -37.29 23.32 -27.69
CA SER A 342 -38.43 23.00 -28.55
C SER A 342 -39.21 24.25 -28.93
N VAL A 343 -39.51 24.41 -30.22
CA VAL A 343 -40.32 25.50 -30.79
C VAL A 343 -41.57 24.90 -31.46
N GLY A 344 -42.57 24.45 -30.67
CA GLY A 344 -43.82 23.91 -31.22
C GLY A 344 -44.70 23.15 -30.22
N ASP A 345 -45.88 22.70 -30.67
CA ASP A 345 -46.88 21.92 -29.89
C ASP A 345 -46.75 20.38 -30.13
N GLU A 346 -45.64 19.92 -30.71
CA GLU A 346 -45.42 18.51 -31.02
C GLU A 346 -45.03 17.70 -29.78
N THR A 347 -45.42 16.43 -29.74
CA THR A 347 -45.08 15.51 -28.62
C THR A 347 -43.99 14.54 -29.08
N TYR A 348 -42.88 14.52 -28.35
CA TYR A 348 -41.73 13.65 -28.60
C TYR A 348 -41.60 12.60 -27.49
N THR A 349 -41.13 11.40 -27.84
CA THR A 349 -40.77 10.37 -26.84
C THR A 349 -39.28 10.46 -26.57
N ILE A 350 -38.91 10.67 -25.31
CA ILE A 350 -37.51 10.76 -24.88
C ILE A 350 -37.16 9.46 -24.16
N ASP A 351 -36.06 8.82 -24.57
CA ASP A 351 -35.44 7.71 -23.86
C ASP A 351 -34.32 8.24 -22.94
N GLY A 352 -34.06 7.57 -21.83
CA GLY A 352 -33.01 7.97 -20.88
C GLY A 352 -32.22 6.77 -20.38
N SER A 353 -30.90 6.91 -20.32
CA SER A 353 -30.00 5.94 -19.70
C SER A 353 -29.06 6.64 -18.73
N ALA A 354 -28.90 6.07 -17.54
CA ALA A 354 -27.98 6.57 -16.52
C ALA A 354 -26.89 5.54 -16.22
N GLN A 355 -25.64 6.01 -16.19
CA GLN A 355 -24.47 5.26 -15.77
C GLN A 355 -23.97 5.82 -14.44
N LEU A 356 -23.71 4.92 -13.49
CA LEU A 356 -23.03 5.24 -12.24
C LEU A 356 -21.54 4.90 -12.39
N SER A 357 -20.69 5.72 -11.81
CA SER A 357 -19.26 5.42 -11.65
C SER A 357 -18.74 6.03 -10.36
N THR A 358 -17.65 5.47 -9.84
CA THR A 358 -16.93 6.02 -8.69
C THR A 358 -15.69 6.79 -9.13
N ARG A 359 -15.22 7.69 -8.26
CA ARG A 359 -14.02 8.51 -8.48
C ARG A 359 -13.09 8.42 -7.27
N GLY A 360 -11.89 7.91 -7.49
CA GLY A 360 -10.81 7.77 -6.51
C GLY A 360 -10.12 9.10 -6.21
N LEU A 361 -9.85 9.88 -7.26
CA LEU A 361 -9.26 11.22 -7.18
C LEU A 361 -9.95 12.20 -8.13
N THR A 362 -10.44 13.31 -7.59
CA THR A 362 -10.97 14.44 -8.36
C THR A 362 -9.89 15.49 -8.60
N SER A 363 -10.05 16.37 -9.60
CA SER A 363 -9.05 17.42 -9.89
C SER A 363 -8.77 18.36 -8.71
N GLY A 364 -9.77 18.66 -7.87
CA GLY A 364 -9.53 19.44 -6.65
C GLY A 364 -8.66 18.69 -5.63
N GLN A 365 -8.87 17.38 -5.49
CA GLN A 365 -8.07 16.53 -4.61
C GLN A 365 -6.67 16.25 -5.17
N GLN A 366 -6.47 16.36 -6.49
CA GLN A 366 -5.17 16.25 -7.13
C GLN A 366 -4.25 17.40 -6.69
N GLU A 367 -4.75 18.65 -6.72
CA GLU A 367 -3.97 19.81 -6.28
C GLU A 367 -3.58 19.71 -4.79
N GLU A 368 -4.50 19.24 -3.95
CA GLU A 368 -4.24 18.97 -2.52
C GLU A 368 -3.17 17.88 -2.34
N MET A 369 -3.28 16.77 -3.08
CA MET A 369 -2.30 15.68 -3.04
C MET A 369 -0.91 16.14 -3.49
N LEU A 370 -0.82 16.90 -4.57
CA LEU A 370 0.47 17.43 -5.07
C LEU A 370 1.12 18.37 -4.05
N THR A 371 0.30 19.20 -3.38
CA THR A 371 0.79 20.07 -2.30
C THR A 371 1.30 19.23 -1.13
N ALA A 372 0.55 18.20 -0.71
CA ALA A 372 0.96 17.31 0.38
C ALA A 372 2.27 16.55 0.05
N LEU A 373 2.42 16.07 -1.19
CA LEU A 373 3.65 15.39 -1.64
C LEU A 373 4.88 16.32 -1.61
N ASP A 374 4.73 17.59 -2.01
CA ASP A 374 5.82 18.59 -1.94
C ASP A 374 6.21 18.88 -0.49
N GLU A 375 5.23 19.06 0.40
CA GLU A 375 5.47 19.26 1.83
C GLU A 375 6.15 18.05 2.49
N GLN A 376 5.69 16.84 2.17
CA GLN A 376 6.27 15.59 2.65
C GLN A 376 7.72 15.41 2.18
N ARG A 377 7.98 15.63 0.89
CA ARG A 377 9.34 15.59 0.33
C ARG A 377 10.27 16.57 1.03
N ALA A 378 9.82 17.81 1.22
CA ALA A 378 10.61 18.83 1.90
C ALA A 378 10.95 18.42 3.33
N ALA A 379 10.00 17.82 4.06
CA ALA A 379 10.22 17.30 5.41
C ALA A 379 11.28 16.18 5.42
N THR A 380 11.15 15.16 4.58
CA THR A 380 12.10 14.03 4.49
C THR A 380 13.53 14.50 4.18
N VAL A 381 13.69 15.45 3.24
CA VAL A 381 15.01 15.96 2.86
C VAL A 381 15.62 16.85 3.95
N SER A 382 14.79 17.66 4.62
CA SER A 382 15.25 18.55 5.70
C SER A 382 15.63 17.81 6.98
N GLY A 383 14.99 16.66 7.26
CA GLY A 383 15.29 15.81 8.42
C GLY A 383 16.68 15.18 8.40
N GLY A 384 17.28 15.00 7.21
CA GLY A 384 18.66 14.50 7.05
C GLY A 384 19.74 15.60 7.09
N SER A 385 19.34 16.87 7.22
CA SER A 385 20.25 18.00 7.33
C SER A 385 20.18 18.60 8.73
N GLU A 386 20.81 17.95 9.71
CA GLU A 386 21.39 18.72 10.79
C GLU A 386 22.42 19.66 10.16
N GLU A 387 22.00 20.91 9.95
CA GLU A 387 22.91 21.99 9.64
C GLU A 387 24.01 21.98 10.71
N GLU A 388 25.20 21.55 10.32
CA GLU A 388 26.45 22.04 10.89
C GLU A 388 26.43 23.56 10.76
N THR A 389 25.79 24.21 11.74
CA THR A 389 26.02 25.61 12.04
C THR A 389 27.44 25.67 12.57
N GLU A 390 28.39 25.81 11.65
CA GLU A 390 29.76 26.21 11.96
C GLU A 390 29.68 27.46 12.84
N GLY A 391 29.88 27.23 14.13
CA GLY A 391 30.13 28.27 15.11
C GLY A 391 31.39 29.03 14.70
N THR A 392 31.23 30.14 14.01
CA THR A 392 32.26 31.17 13.96
C THR A 392 32.02 32.12 15.13
N GLU A 393 32.52 31.71 16.30
CA GLU A 393 32.80 32.65 17.39
C GLU A 393 34.18 33.31 17.19
N GLY A 394 34.20 34.64 17.40
CA GLY A 394 35.39 35.44 17.70
C GLY A 394 35.94 36.16 16.47
N SER A 395 36.20 37.46 16.46
CA SER A 395 36.28 38.53 17.47
C SER A 395 36.03 39.83 16.65
N GLU A 396 35.63 40.99 17.16
CA GLU A 396 36.35 41.88 18.06
C GLU A 396 35.41 43.05 18.39
N THR A 397 35.26 43.41 19.65
CA THR A 397 34.84 44.76 20.09
C THR A 397 36.12 45.51 20.44
N PRO A 398 36.30 46.78 20.01
CA PRO A 398 36.14 47.92 20.93
C PRO A 398 35.61 49.17 20.19
N ALA A 399 35.15 50.26 20.77
CA ALA A 399 34.95 50.75 22.13
C ALA A 399 34.02 51.99 22.03
N GLU A 400 33.51 52.42 23.17
CA GLU A 400 32.94 53.75 23.47
C GLU A 400 33.58 54.91 22.69
N GLU A 401 32.76 55.83 22.15
CA GLU A 401 32.97 57.26 22.33
C GLU A 401 31.62 57.98 22.55
N THR A 402 31.58 58.69 23.67
CA THR A 402 30.60 59.66 24.14
C THR A 402 30.79 61.03 23.49
N GLU A 403 29.72 61.85 23.53
CA GLU A 403 29.64 63.32 23.31
C GLU A 403 29.72 63.80 21.84
N GLY A 404 28.88 64.71 21.34
CA GLY A 404 27.86 65.57 21.92
C GLY A 404 27.26 66.49 20.84
N ASP A 405 26.24 67.24 21.24
CA ASP A 405 25.41 68.25 20.54
C ASP A 405 24.29 67.75 19.60
#